data_AF-A0A7V0XUR3-F1
#
_entry.id   AF-A0A7V0XUR3-F1
#
_cell.length_a   1.000
_cell.length_b   1.000
_cell.length_c   1.000
_cell.angle_alpha   90.00
_cell.angle_beta   90.00
_cell.angle_gamma   90.00
#
_symmetry.space_group_name_H-M   'P 1'
#
loop_
_entity.id
_entity.type
_entity.pdbx_description
1 polymer ?
#
loop_
_entity_poly.entity_id
_entity_poly.type
_entity_poly.pdbx_seq_one_letter_code
_entity_poly.pdbx_strand_id
1 'polypeptide(L)'
;MATIQCPECGKTYNQKESWHTTCFDCAQKKKASSHSGYKSNRSHHSDSLPNQFKITSYLEKPGGIVPGLISANPESDNNVADLAKYFANQRTKNSLTMTQLRRFYESVLAIRELPVEKRESELHMLQARVAYSKGRDSVPQSFYDFMENRINAIIDLKEDVEFFYLHFQALLAYCKYFNLK
;
A
#
# COMPACT_ATOMS: atom_id res chain seq x y z
N MET A 1 -43.98 19.68 6.84
CA MET A 1 -42.51 19.53 6.93
C MET A 1 -41.96 20.84 7.44
N ALA A 2 -41.21 20.84 8.53
CA ALA A 2 -40.61 22.06 9.06
C ALA A 2 -39.32 22.38 8.29
N THR A 3 -39.20 23.60 7.79
CA THR A 3 -37.98 24.10 7.15
C THR A 3 -37.06 24.66 8.22
N ILE A 4 -35.85 24.13 8.34
CA ILE A 4 -34.86 24.57 9.33
C ILE A 4 -33.55 24.94 8.64
N GLN A 5 -32.75 25.79 9.29
CA GLN A 5 -31.42 26.15 8.80
C GLN A 5 -30.38 25.14 9.27
N CYS A 6 -29.52 24.71 8.34
CA CYS A 6 -28.39 23.86 8.65
C CYS A 6 -27.32 24.67 9.40
N PRO A 7 -26.89 24.25 10.60
CA PRO A 7 -25.87 24.97 11.37
C PRO A 7 -24.49 24.96 10.69
N GLU A 8 -24.22 24.00 9.80
CA GLU A 8 -22.91 23.82 9.15
C GLU A 8 -22.73 24.68 7.90
N CYS A 9 -23.81 25.00 7.19
CA CYS A 9 -23.72 25.71 5.91
C CYS A 9 -24.74 26.84 5.72
N GLY A 10 -25.58 27.10 6.72
CA GLY A 10 -26.61 28.15 6.70
C GLY A 10 -27.78 27.89 5.75
N LYS A 11 -27.73 26.84 4.92
CA LYS A 11 -28.80 26.51 3.96
C LYS A 11 -30.07 26.06 4.68
N THR A 12 -31.23 26.52 4.21
CA THR A 12 -32.53 26.00 4.63
C THR A 12 -32.80 24.64 3.98
N TYR A 13 -33.33 23.69 4.76
CA TYR A 13 -33.70 22.37 4.27
C TYR A 13 -34.95 21.84 4.96
N ASN A 14 -35.63 20.90 4.31
CA ASN A 14 -36.81 20.24 4.85
C ASN A 14 -36.38 19.11 5.79
N GLN A 15 -36.67 19.27 7.07
CA GLN A 15 -36.40 18.24 8.07
C GLN A 15 -37.39 17.09 7.89
N LYS A 16 -36.89 15.90 7.50
CA LYS A 16 -37.73 14.69 7.35
C LYS A 16 -38.07 14.06 8.69
N GLU A 17 -37.14 14.09 9.65
CA GLU A 17 -37.28 13.48 10.97
C GLU A 17 -36.59 14.38 12.00
N SER A 18 -37.10 14.42 13.24
CA SER A 18 -36.70 15.39 14.27
C SER A 18 -35.23 15.32 14.69
N TRP A 19 -34.56 14.19 14.48
CA TRP A 19 -33.13 14.00 14.78
C TRP A 19 -32.19 14.45 13.64
N HIS A 20 -32.70 14.78 12.46
CA HIS A 20 -31.88 15.32 11.38
C HIS A 20 -31.58 16.79 11.66
N THR A 21 -30.37 17.09 12.12
CA THR A 21 -29.93 18.44 12.52
C THR A 21 -29.09 19.15 11.45
N THR A 22 -28.64 18.44 10.42
CA THR A 22 -27.84 18.99 9.31
C THR A 22 -28.42 18.62 7.95
N CYS A 23 -28.18 19.44 6.94
CA CYS A 23 -28.69 19.19 5.59
C CYS A 23 -27.99 17.98 4.91
N PHE A 24 -28.64 17.44 3.88
CA PHE A 24 -28.16 16.27 3.15
C PHE A 24 -26.73 16.44 2.60
N ASP A 25 -26.40 17.60 2.03
CA ASP A 25 -25.06 17.88 1.50
C ASP A 25 -23.97 17.82 2.59
N CYS A 26 -24.24 18.41 3.75
CA CYS A 26 -23.31 18.41 4.89
C CYS A 26 -23.17 17.01 5.51
N ALA A 27 -24.27 16.25 5.58
CA ALA A 27 -24.24 14.87 6.04
C ALA A 27 -23.45 13.96 5.08
N GLN A 28 -23.58 14.16 3.77
CA GLN A 28 -22.82 13.42 2.77
C GLN A 28 -21.33 13.78 2.79
N LYS A 29 -20.98 15.07 2.96
CA LYS A 29 -19.57 15.48 3.14
C LYS A 29 -18.92 14.84 4.38
N LYS A 30 -19.65 14.73 5.49
CA LYS A 30 -19.18 13.99 6.69
C LYS A 30 -19.00 12.49 6.42
N LYS A 31 -19.84 11.89 5.57
CA LYS A 31 -19.69 10.48 5.18
C LYS A 31 -18.51 10.26 4.24
N ALA A 32 -18.27 11.19 3.30
CA ALA A 32 -17.15 11.14 2.37
C ALA A 32 -15.79 11.32 3.07
N SER A 33 -15.70 12.14 4.12
CA SER A 33 -14.50 12.23 4.97
C SER A 33 -14.32 11.03 5.93
N SER A 34 -15.35 10.17 6.07
CA SER A 34 -15.30 8.97 6.92
C SER A 34 -15.08 7.65 6.16
N HIS A 35 -14.85 7.67 4.85
CA HIS A 35 -14.52 6.48 4.06
C HIS A 35 -13.01 6.25 3.82
N SER A 36 -12.18 6.89 4.64
CA SER A 36 -10.80 6.44 4.89
C SER A 36 -10.67 6.16 6.39
N GLY A 37 -10.50 4.88 6.73
CA GLY A 37 -10.14 4.47 8.09
C GLY A 37 -10.95 3.30 8.63
N TYR A 38 -10.48 2.10 8.34
CA TYR A 38 -10.59 1.01 9.31
C TYR A 38 -9.85 1.46 10.58
N LYS A 39 -10.58 2.01 11.56
CA LYS A 39 -9.99 2.49 12.82
C LYS A 39 -9.63 1.29 13.70
N SER A 40 -8.40 0.80 13.56
CA SER A 40 -7.79 -0.01 14.61
C SER A 40 -7.20 0.91 15.68
N ASN A 41 -7.84 0.97 16.85
CA ASN A 41 -7.29 1.60 18.05
C ASN A 41 -6.20 0.71 18.68
N ARG A 42 -5.03 0.62 18.03
CA ARG A 42 -3.79 0.19 18.68
C ARG A 42 -2.66 1.12 18.27
N SER A 43 -2.18 1.89 19.23
CA SER A 43 -0.91 2.60 19.18
C SER A 43 0.24 1.58 19.12
N HIS A 44 0.55 1.07 17.93
CA HIS A 44 1.81 0.38 17.63
C HIS A 44 2.68 1.32 16.81
N HIS A 45 3.28 2.29 17.50
CA HIS A 45 4.22 3.21 16.90
C HIS A 45 5.60 2.52 16.82
N SER A 46 5.82 1.67 15.81
CA SER A 46 7.19 1.28 15.36
C SER A 46 7.26 0.46 14.06
N ASP A 47 6.17 -0.13 13.56
CA ASP A 47 6.29 -1.19 12.54
C ASP A 47 5.91 -0.77 11.12
N SER A 48 5.54 0.50 10.88
CA SER A 48 5.21 0.99 9.53
C SER A 48 6.44 1.10 8.64
N LEU A 49 6.27 1.00 7.32
CA LEU A 49 7.37 1.20 6.37
C LEU A 49 7.91 2.64 6.46
N PRO A 50 9.22 2.83 6.71
CA PRO A 50 9.85 4.14 6.71
C PRO A 50 9.62 4.91 5.41
N ASN A 51 9.43 6.22 5.51
CA ASN A 51 9.11 7.06 4.35
C ASN A 51 10.20 7.03 3.26
N GLN A 52 11.47 6.87 3.65
CA GLN A 52 12.61 6.73 2.72
C GLN A 52 12.55 5.50 1.80
N PHE A 53 11.65 4.54 2.09
CA PHE A 53 11.44 3.35 1.28
C PHE A 53 10.11 3.40 0.51
N LYS A 54 9.31 4.46 0.68
CA LYS A 54 8.08 4.65 -0.09
C LYS A 54 8.43 5.29 -1.43
N ILE A 55 7.82 4.75 -2.49
CA ILE A 55 7.95 5.33 -3.83
C ILE A 55 6.69 6.10 -4.18
N THR A 56 6.87 7.13 -5.00
CA THR A 56 5.78 7.86 -5.65
C THR A 56 5.58 7.43 -7.10
N SER A 57 6.56 6.74 -7.70
CA SER A 57 6.57 6.21 -9.07
C SER A 57 7.73 5.22 -9.21
N TYR A 58 7.62 4.26 -10.12
CA TYR A 58 8.77 3.44 -10.54
C TYR A 58 9.67 4.14 -11.55
N LEU A 59 9.22 5.22 -12.18
CA LEU A 59 9.89 5.85 -13.30
C LEU A 59 10.71 7.07 -12.86
N GLU A 60 11.98 7.09 -13.27
CA GLU A 60 12.81 8.31 -13.19
C GLU A 60 12.57 9.20 -14.42
N LYS A 61 12.37 8.54 -15.57
CA LYS A 61 12.11 9.12 -16.89
C LYS A 61 11.21 8.17 -17.68
N PRO A 62 10.58 8.61 -18.79
CA PRO A 62 9.72 7.74 -19.58
C PRO A 62 10.41 6.43 -19.95
N GLY A 63 9.88 5.30 -19.45
CA GLY A 63 10.40 3.95 -19.68
C GLY A 63 11.66 3.54 -18.90
N GLY A 64 12.22 4.44 -18.07
CA GLY A 64 13.39 4.14 -17.25
C GLY A 64 13.03 3.96 -15.78
N ILE A 65 13.25 2.76 -15.24
CA ILE A 65 13.06 2.49 -13.81
C ILE A 65 14.07 3.28 -12.96
N VAL A 66 13.65 3.80 -11.81
CA VAL A 66 14.52 4.44 -10.82
C VAL A 66 15.63 3.46 -10.42
N PRO A 67 16.92 3.76 -10.68
CA PRO A 67 18.01 2.79 -10.53
C PRO A 67 18.12 2.19 -9.11
N GLY A 68 17.84 2.97 -8.07
CA GLY A 68 17.92 2.51 -6.68
C GLY A 68 16.93 1.39 -6.34
N LEU A 69 15.83 1.26 -7.09
CA LEU A 69 14.84 0.20 -6.87
C LEU A 69 15.33 -1.19 -7.31
N ILE A 70 16.39 -1.25 -8.12
CA ILE A 70 16.93 -2.52 -8.64
C ILE A 70 18.43 -2.69 -8.39
N SER A 71 19.14 -1.62 -8.02
CA SER A 71 20.58 -1.62 -7.82
C SER A 71 20.95 -1.18 -6.41
N ALA A 72 22.03 -1.77 -5.86
CA ALA A 72 22.58 -1.40 -4.56
C ALA A 72 23.51 -0.18 -4.61
N ASN A 73 23.20 0.85 -5.40
CA ASN A 73 24.02 2.05 -5.43
C ASN A 73 23.85 2.86 -4.13
N PRO A 74 24.89 3.06 -3.30
CA PRO A 74 24.78 3.80 -2.04
C PRO A 74 24.31 5.25 -2.22
N GLU A 75 24.50 5.82 -3.40
CA GLU A 75 24.13 7.21 -3.71
C GLU A 75 22.70 7.33 -4.24
N SER A 76 22.02 6.22 -4.54
CA SER A 76 20.66 6.26 -5.07
C SER A 76 19.61 6.28 -3.95
N ASP A 77 18.64 7.16 -4.07
CA ASP A 77 17.41 7.11 -3.28
C ASP A 77 16.69 5.77 -3.46
N ASN A 78 15.97 5.34 -2.42
CA ASN A 78 15.21 4.08 -2.41
C ASN A 78 16.05 2.82 -2.70
N ASN A 79 17.32 2.80 -2.29
CA ASN A 79 18.21 1.65 -2.47
C ASN A 79 17.57 0.34 -1.95
N VAL A 80 17.38 -0.60 -2.87
CA VAL A 80 16.74 -1.90 -2.60
C VAL A 80 17.53 -2.76 -1.61
N ALA A 81 18.86 -2.62 -1.55
CA ALA A 81 19.68 -3.33 -0.58
C ALA A 81 19.45 -2.80 0.85
N ASP A 82 19.23 -1.50 1.02
CA ASP A 82 18.92 -0.93 2.34
C ASP A 82 17.51 -1.32 2.80
N LEU A 83 16.55 -1.41 1.87
CA LEU A 83 15.25 -2.01 2.15
C LEU A 83 15.36 -3.49 2.56
N ALA A 84 16.20 -4.26 1.87
CA ALA A 84 16.44 -5.66 2.22
C ALA A 84 17.09 -5.81 3.61
N LYS A 85 18.11 -4.99 3.93
CA LYS A 85 18.70 -4.92 5.28
C LYS A 85 17.66 -4.55 6.32
N TYR A 86 16.79 -3.58 6.02
CA TYR A 86 15.71 -3.18 6.91
C TYR A 86 14.84 -4.39 7.27
N PHE A 87 14.37 -5.16 6.28
CA PHE A 87 13.58 -6.37 6.57
C PHE A 87 14.38 -7.46 7.30
N ALA A 88 15.65 -7.69 6.94
CA ALA A 88 16.50 -8.69 7.59
C ALA A 88 16.78 -8.36 9.06
N ASN A 89 16.87 -7.08 9.41
CA ASN A 89 17.13 -6.61 10.76
C ASN A 89 15.89 -6.57 11.65
N GLN A 90 14.69 -6.76 11.10
CA GLN A 90 13.48 -6.81 11.91
C GLN A 90 13.48 -8.03 12.84
N ARG A 91 13.49 -7.76 14.15
CA ARG A 91 13.42 -8.79 15.20
C ARG A 91 12.07 -8.78 15.92
N THR A 92 11.00 -8.74 15.15
CA THR A 92 9.64 -8.84 15.66
C THR A 92 9.14 -10.28 15.61
N LYS A 93 8.12 -10.61 16.41
CA LYS A 93 7.49 -11.94 16.44
C LYS A 93 6.94 -12.35 15.06
N ASN A 94 6.55 -11.36 14.26
CA ASN A 94 5.97 -11.53 12.93
C ASN A 94 6.94 -11.03 11.85
N SER A 95 8.25 -11.21 12.06
CA SER A 95 9.28 -10.82 11.09
C SER A 95 9.06 -11.55 9.77
N LEU A 96 9.26 -10.83 8.66
CA LEU A 96 9.18 -11.41 7.33
C LEU A 96 10.21 -12.54 7.17
N THR A 97 9.79 -13.64 6.55
CA THR A 97 10.67 -14.77 6.21
C THR A 97 10.91 -14.87 4.72
N MET A 98 12.00 -15.52 4.32
CA MET A 98 12.31 -15.80 2.91
C MET A 98 11.22 -16.61 2.22
N THR A 99 10.59 -17.56 2.92
CA THR A 99 9.48 -18.36 2.37
C THR A 99 8.26 -17.48 2.10
N GLN A 100 7.92 -16.56 3.01
CA GLN A 100 6.80 -15.64 2.80
C GLN A 100 7.10 -14.67 1.65
N LEU A 101 8.29 -14.07 1.65
CA LEU A 101 8.73 -13.16 0.59
C LEU A 101 8.66 -13.83 -0.78
N ARG A 102 9.15 -15.08 -0.90
CA ARG A 102 9.09 -15.85 -2.16
C ARG A 102 7.66 -16.10 -2.63
N ARG A 103 6.72 -16.46 -1.74
CA ARG A 103 5.31 -16.70 -2.12
C ARG A 103 4.65 -15.47 -2.73
N PHE A 104 4.93 -14.28 -2.17
CA PHE A 104 4.42 -13.03 -2.73
C PHE A 104 5.12 -12.68 -4.06
N TYR A 105 6.43 -12.90 -4.16
CA TYR A 105 7.15 -12.75 -5.43
C TYR A 105 6.59 -13.66 -6.53
N GLU A 106 6.33 -14.94 -6.24
CA GLU A 106 5.71 -15.88 -7.18
C GLU A 106 4.32 -15.40 -7.63
N SER A 107 3.57 -14.76 -6.74
CA SER A 107 2.27 -14.16 -7.11
C SER A 107 2.45 -12.99 -8.09
N VAL A 108 3.45 -12.13 -7.88
CA VAL A 108 3.75 -11.01 -8.79
C VAL A 108 4.26 -11.52 -10.14
N LEU A 109 5.12 -12.54 -10.14
CA LEU A 109 5.55 -13.22 -11.36
C LEU A 109 4.35 -13.81 -12.11
N ALA A 110 3.45 -14.51 -11.43
CA ALA A 110 2.24 -15.05 -12.06
C ALA A 110 1.39 -13.95 -12.71
N ILE A 111 1.25 -12.78 -12.05
CA ILE A 111 0.51 -11.63 -12.59
C ILE A 111 1.20 -11.06 -13.84
N ARG A 112 2.53 -10.93 -13.82
CA ARG A 112 3.32 -10.46 -14.96
C ARG A 112 3.06 -11.30 -16.22
N GLU A 113 2.96 -12.62 -16.08
CA GLU A 113 2.74 -13.54 -17.20
C GLU A 113 1.28 -13.55 -17.72
N LEU A 114 0.36 -12.83 -17.06
CA LEU A 114 -1.02 -12.71 -17.54
C LEU A 114 -1.14 -11.72 -18.71
N PRO A 115 -2.19 -11.85 -19.53
CA PRO A 115 -2.62 -10.80 -20.46
C PRO A 115 -2.81 -9.48 -19.73
N VAL A 116 -2.42 -8.37 -20.38
CA VAL A 116 -2.41 -7.03 -19.79
C VAL A 116 -3.76 -6.65 -19.17
N GLU A 117 -4.86 -7.04 -19.83
CA GLU A 117 -6.23 -6.72 -19.44
C GLU A 117 -6.64 -7.40 -18.12
N LYS A 118 -5.94 -8.46 -17.72
CA LYS A 118 -6.18 -9.20 -16.46
C LYS A 118 -5.26 -8.79 -15.32
N ARG A 119 -4.21 -8.01 -15.58
CA ARG A 119 -3.18 -7.71 -14.56
C ARG A 119 -3.73 -6.84 -13.44
N GLU A 120 -4.49 -5.79 -13.78
CA GLU A 120 -5.04 -4.84 -12.79
C GLU A 120 -5.98 -5.52 -11.79
N SER A 121 -6.90 -6.37 -12.25
CA SER A 121 -7.79 -7.11 -11.37
C SER A 121 -7.04 -8.07 -10.45
N GLU A 122 -6.00 -8.76 -10.96
CA GLU A 122 -5.18 -9.64 -10.14
C GLU A 122 -4.26 -8.88 -9.16
N LEU A 123 -3.85 -7.66 -9.48
CA LEU A 123 -3.15 -6.78 -8.52
C LEU A 123 -4.06 -6.39 -7.34
N HIS A 124 -5.32 -6.04 -7.61
CA HIS A 124 -6.30 -5.82 -6.52
C HIS A 124 -6.50 -7.09 -5.68
N MET A 125 -6.55 -8.27 -6.32
CA MET A 125 -6.62 -9.54 -5.59
C MET A 125 -5.36 -9.80 -4.77
N LEU A 126 -4.16 -9.46 -5.28
CA LEU A 126 -2.92 -9.54 -4.52
C LEU A 126 -2.96 -8.61 -3.29
N GLN A 127 -3.43 -7.38 -3.44
CA GLN A 127 -3.59 -6.43 -2.34
C GLN A 127 -4.50 -7.01 -1.25
N ALA A 128 -5.64 -7.61 -1.61
CA ALA A 128 -6.52 -8.30 -0.67
C ALA A 128 -5.84 -9.49 0.04
N ARG A 129 -5.03 -10.28 -0.67
CA ARG A 129 -4.26 -11.41 -0.09
C ARG A 129 -3.20 -10.92 0.90
N VAL A 130 -2.54 -9.80 0.62
CA VAL A 130 -1.57 -9.16 1.54
C VAL A 130 -2.30 -8.66 2.78
N ALA A 131 -3.44 -7.97 2.63
CA ALA A 131 -4.27 -7.51 3.74
C ALA A 131 -4.72 -8.66 4.64
N TYR A 132 -5.19 -9.77 4.06
CA TYR A 132 -5.54 -10.98 4.80
C TYR A 132 -4.35 -11.57 5.56
N SER A 133 -3.18 -11.63 4.92
CA SER A 133 -1.95 -12.13 5.57
C SER A 133 -1.52 -11.25 6.73
N LYS A 134 -1.69 -9.93 6.61
CA LYS A 134 -1.45 -8.99 7.69
C LYS A 134 -2.46 -9.14 8.83
N GLY A 135 -3.74 -9.31 8.52
CA GLY A 135 -4.80 -9.53 9.50
C GLY A 135 -4.65 -10.82 10.32
N ARG A 136 -3.98 -11.84 9.75
CA ARG A 136 -3.57 -13.06 10.47
C ARG A 136 -2.21 -12.95 11.15
N ASP A 137 -1.65 -11.74 11.24
CA ASP A 137 -0.34 -11.47 11.82
C ASP A 137 0.80 -12.33 11.20
N SER A 138 0.61 -12.79 9.96
CA SER A 138 1.59 -13.62 9.26
C SER A 138 2.73 -12.80 8.66
N VAL A 139 2.52 -11.50 8.43
CA VAL A 139 3.52 -10.57 7.89
C VAL A 139 3.58 -9.29 8.74
N PRO A 140 4.74 -8.59 8.78
CA PRO A 140 4.85 -7.35 9.53
C PRO A 140 4.11 -6.20 8.83
N GLN A 141 3.76 -5.14 9.58
CA GLN A 141 3.08 -3.97 9.04
C GLN A 141 3.90 -3.31 7.92
N SER A 142 5.21 -3.19 8.09
CA SER A 142 6.10 -2.62 7.08
C SER A 142 6.09 -3.36 5.75
N PHE A 143 5.88 -4.69 5.76
CA PHE A 143 5.77 -5.46 4.53
C PHE A 143 4.40 -5.27 3.88
N TYR A 144 3.33 -5.16 4.67
CA TYR A 144 2.01 -4.76 4.16
C TYR A 144 2.09 -3.39 3.47
N ASP A 145 2.66 -2.39 4.15
CA ASP A 145 2.81 -1.03 3.63
C ASP A 145 3.67 -0.99 2.35
N PHE A 146 4.72 -1.82 2.30
CA PHE A 146 5.54 -2.00 1.08
C PHE A 146 4.70 -2.51 -0.08
N MET A 147 3.98 -3.62 0.10
CA MET A 147 3.17 -4.22 -0.94
C MET A 147 2.06 -3.25 -1.41
N GLU A 148 1.37 -2.60 -0.48
CA GLU A 148 0.34 -1.61 -0.78
C GLU A 148 0.90 -0.43 -1.57
N ASN A 149 2.02 0.15 -1.14
CA ASN A 149 2.64 1.27 -1.84
C ASN A 149 3.09 0.89 -3.26
N ARG A 150 3.64 -0.31 -3.46
CA ARG A 150 4.07 -0.77 -4.79
C ARG A 150 2.90 -1.08 -5.71
N ILE A 151 1.87 -1.75 -5.21
CA ILE A 151 0.67 -2.09 -6.00
C ILE A 151 -0.06 -0.81 -6.41
N ASN A 152 -0.23 0.15 -5.49
CA ASN A 152 -0.90 1.42 -5.81
C ASN A 152 -0.09 2.24 -6.83
N ALA A 153 1.24 2.25 -6.75
CA ALA A 153 2.07 2.92 -7.77
C ALA A 153 1.79 2.37 -9.17
N ILE A 154 1.59 1.04 -9.32
CA ILE A 154 1.23 0.44 -10.60
C ILE A 154 -0.21 0.80 -11.02
N ILE A 155 -1.19 0.64 -10.14
CA ILE A 155 -2.62 0.79 -10.47
C ILE A 155 -2.98 2.27 -10.73
N ASP A 156 -2.55 3.17 -9.85
CA ASP A 156 -2.94 4.58 -9.86
C ASP A 156 -2.22 5.36 -10.96
N LEU A 157 -0.97 5.00 -11.25
CA LEU A 157 -0.14 5.68 -12.26
C LEU A 157 -0.15 4.99 -13.62
N LYS A 158 -0.81 3.83 -13.73
CA LYS A 158 -0.84 2.98 -14.94
C LYS A 158 0.57 2.62 -15.43
N GLU A 159 1.47 2.36 -14.48
CA GLU A 159 2.83 1.90 -14.76
C GLU A 159 2.84 0.41 -15.12
N ASP A 160 3.93 -0.06 -15.72
CA ASP A 160 4.06 -1.47 -16.08
C ASP A 160 4.37 -2.34 -14.85
N VAL A 161 3.64 -3.45 -14.70
CA VAL A 161 3.89 -4.51 -13.71
C VAL A 161 5.34 -4.99 -13.77
N GLU A 162 5.99 -4.92 -14.94
CA GLU A 162 7.40 -5.26 -15.09
C GLU A 162 8.30 -4.52 -14.10
N PHE A 163 8.03 -3.26 -13.81
CA PHE A 163 8.85 -2.49 -12.87
C PHE A 163 8.72 -3.00 -11.44
N PHE A 164 7.51 -3.36 -11.01
CA PHE A 164 7.31 -3.99 -9.72
C PHE A 164 7.99 -5.35 -9.66
N TYR A 165 7.84 -6.17 -10.71
CA TYR A 165 8.49 -7.46 -10.81
C TYR A 165 10.01 -7.36 -10.66
N LEU A 166 10.67 -6.47 -11.41
CA LEU A 166 12.13 -6.28 -11.37
C LEU A 166 12.61 -5.81 -9.98
N HIS A 167 11.92 -4.84 -9.39
CA HIS A 167 12.22 -4.37 -8.03
C HIS A 167 12.05 -5.50 -7.00
N PHE A 168 10.97 -6.26 -7.09
CA PHE A 168 10.73 -7.37 -6.15
C PHE A 168 11.76 -8.49 -6.35
N GLN A 169 12.17 -8.78 -7.59
CA GLN A 169 13.24 -9.73 -7.87
C GLN A 169 14.57 -9.28 -7.22
N ALA A 170 14.93 -8.00 -7.37
CA ALA A 170 16.12 -7.44 -6.73
C ALA A 170 16.02 -7.52 -5.20
N LEU A 171 14.87 -7.16 -4.62
CA LEU A 171 14.62 -7.26 -3.18
C LEU A 171 14.78 -8.70 -2.68
N LEU A 172 14.22 -9.69 -3.39
CA LEU A 172 14.34 -11.10 -3.04
C LEU A 172 15.81 -11.55 -3.02
N ALA A 173 16.59 -11.14 -4.03
CA ALA A 173 18.01 -11.45 -4.12
C ALA A 173 18.81 -10.84 -2.95
N TYR A 174 18.59 -9.56 -2.64
CA TYR A 174 19.27 -8.90 -1.53
C TYR A 174 18.81 -9.42 -0.16
N CYS A 175 17.53 -9.74 0.03
CA CYS A 175 17.05 -10.38 1.26
C CYS A 175 17.74 -11.73 1.48
N LYS A 176 17.98 -12.49 0.40
CA LYS A 176 18.77 -13.72 0.49
C LYS A 176 20.23 -13.44 0.86
N TYR A 177 20.84 -12.42 0.27
CA TYR A 177 22.21 -11.99 0.57
C TYR A 177 22.39 -11.55 2.03
N PHE A 178 21.44 -10.80 2.59
CA PHE A 178 21.47 -10.34 3.99
C PHE A 178 20.92 -11.37 4.99
N ASN A 179 20.71 -12.62 4.56
CA ASN A 179 20.24 -13.72 5.41
C ASN A 179 18.92 -13.41 6.13
N LEU A 180 17.93 -12.87 5.41
CA LEU A 180 16.55 -12.86 5.88
C LEU A 180 16.17 -14.30 6.31
N LYS A 181 15.52 -14.40 7.47
CA LYS A 181 15.22 -15.67 8.13
C LYS A 181 14.32 -16.59 7.32
#